data_AF-A0A7M3NUC4-F1
#
_entry.id   AF-A0A7M3NUC4-F1
#
_cell.length_a   1.000
_cell.length_b   1.000
_cell.length_c   1.000
_cell.angle_alpha   90.00
_cell.angle_beta   90.00
_cell.angle_gamma   90.00
#
_symmetry.space_group_name_H-M   'P 1'
#
loop_
_entity.id
_entity.type
_entity.pdbx_description
1 polymer ?
#
loop_
_entity_poly.entity_id
_entity_poly.type
_entity_poly.pdbx_seq_one_letter_code
_entity_poly.pdbx_strand_id
1 'polypeptide(L)'
;MAAAQGRLSDGTGGMDDAKEAGEGERHSHSTAPAAFRAAVEALRAGRLRPQIEVEQTKAPQRLAPYAYALEAAVVDGDQDLADGRLVLLHDPAGHDAWRGTFRLVTLVRAELEPEMAADPLLPEVCWSWLTGAFQARGLSYGEPSGTVTRASSHYFGGLSERPAASQIEIRASWTPREGLGGVPDTAGHLASWCDLLAQIAGLPPAGPGDASVVTLPQRRDPQSR
;
A
#
# COMPACT_ATOMS: atom_id res chain seq x y z
N MET A 1 -47.86 -4.39 23.38
CA MET A 1 -48.40 -3.46 24.38
C MET A 1 -48.24 -2.06 23.83
N ALA A 2 -49.35 -1.33 23.70
CA ALA A 2 -49.48 -0.08 22.95
C ALA A 2 -49.44 1.18 23.85
N ALA A 3 -49.33 2.33 23.16
CA ALA A 3 -49.65 3.71 23.56
C ALA A 3 -48.67 4.42 24.54
N ALA A 4 -48.46 5.74 24.51
CA ALA A 4 -49.22 6.85 23.93
C ALA A 4 -48.35 8.10 23.65
N GLN A 5 -48.88 8.99 22.82
CA GLN A 5 -48.36 10.28 22.38
C GLN A 5 -48.47 11.39 23.46
N GLY A 6 -47.62 12.42 23.34
CA GLY A 6 -47.78 13.72 24.02
C GLY A 6 -47.08 14.83 23.21
N ARG A 7 -47.85 15.86 22.84
CA ARG A 7 -47.60 16.87 21.80
C ARG A 7 -47.14 18.20 22.43
N LEU A 8 -46.36 19.00 21.67
CA LEU A 8 -46.45 20.47 21.47
C LEU A 8 -45.13 21.27 21.58
N SER A 9 -45.08 22.25 20.68
CA SER A 9 -44.04 23.14 20.19
C SER A 9 -43.60 24.26 21.15
N ASP A 10 -42.37 24.76 20.95
CA ASP A 10 -42.16 26.20 20.78
C ASP A 10 -40.89 26.49 19.98
N GLY A 11 -40.94 27.49 19.10
CA GLY A 11 -39.90 27.78 18.10
C GLY A 11 -38.86 28.81 18.54
N THR A 12 -37.76 28.91 17.78
CA THR A 12 -37.22 30.17 17.22
C THR A 12 -35.92 29.93 16.45
N GLY A 13 -35.92 30.38 15.19
CA GLY A 13 -34.85 31.11 14.48
C GLY A 13 -33.41 30.58 14.45
N GLY A 14 -32.96 30.21 13.25
CA GLY A 14 -31.55 30.12 12.90
C GLY A 14 -31.37 29.74 11.43
N MET A 15 -31.29 30.75 10.57
CA MET A 15 -31.07 30.65 9.12
C MET A 15 -29.59 30.36 8.81
N ASP A 16 -29.38 29.72 7.66
CA ASP A 16 -28.14 29.57 6.87
C ASP A 16 -27.09 28.56 7.33
N ASP A 17 -27.21 27.33 6.82
CA ASP A 17 -26.06 26.44 6.56
C ASP A 17 -26.34 25.62 5.30
N ALA A 18 -26.20 26.25 4.14
CA ALA A 18 -26.22 25.55 2.85
C ALA A 18 -25.39 26.31 1.80
N LYS A 19 -24.07 26.07 1.80
CA LYS A 19 -23.21 25.84 0.62
C LYS A 19 -21.75 26.17 0.92
N GLU A 20 -21.01 25.21 1.46
CA GLU A 20 -19.56 25.10 1.22
C GLU A 20 -19.17 23.63 1.11
N ALA A 21 -19.83 22.90 0.21
CA ALA A 21 -19.42 21.56 -0.20
C ALA A 21 -19.13 21.61 -1.70
N GLY A 22 -17.90 21.99 -2.08
CA GLY A 22 -17.55 22.00 -3.51
C GLY A 22 -16.19 22.57 -3.93
N GLU A 23 -15.43 23.21 -3.03
CA GLU A 23 -14.20 23.93 -3.44
C GLU A 23 -12.89 23.34 -2.89
N GLY A 24 -12.94 22.46 -1.88
CA GLY A 24 -11.76 21.90 -1.22
C GLY A 24 -10.98 20.83 -2.01
N GLU A 25 -11.59 20.17 -2.98
CA GLU A 25 -10.94 19.06 -3.72
C GLU A 25 -10.13 19.52 -4.93
N ARG A 26 -10.42 20.70 -5.50
CA ARG A 26 -9.75 21.20 -6.71
C ARG A 26 -8.48 22.04 -6.46
N HIS A 27 -8.22 22.45 -5.22
CA HIS A 27 -7.05 23.30 -4.87
C HIS A 27 -5.81 22.53 -4.39
N SER A 28 -5.91 21.24 -4.09
CA SER A 28 -4.83 20.46 -3.43
C SER A 28 -3.68 20.04 -4.37
N HIS A 29 -3.94 19.87 -5.67
CA HIS A 29 -2.94 19.33 -6.59
C HIS A 29 -1.93 20.36 -7.13
N SER A 30 -2.23 21.66 -7.08
CA SER A 30 -1.34 22.70 -7.64
C SER A 30 -0.32 23.27 -6.65
N THR A 31 -0.50 23.03 -5.34
CA THR A 31 0.34 23.60 -4.26
C THR A 31 1.36 22.62 -3.68
N ALA A 32 1.22 21.32 -3.95
CA ALA A 32 2.12 20.32 -3.39
C ALA A 32 3.56 20.47 -3.94
N PRO A 33 4.62 20.21 -3.16
CA PRO A 33 6.02 20.30 -3.59
C PRO A 33 6.30 19.51 -4.87
N ALA A 34 7.19 20.02 -5.72
CA ALA A 34 7.54 19.37 -6.98
C ALA A 34 8.06 17.93 -6.78
N ALA A 35 8.88 17.71 -5.74
CA ALA A 35 9.39 16.39 -5.38
C ALA A 35 8.26 15.41 -5.03
N PHE A 36 7.28 15.84 -4.24
CA PHE A 36 6.12 15.01 -3.90
C PHE A 36 5.27 14.67 -5.13
N ARG A 37 5.00 15.65 -6.00
CA ARG A 37 4.26 15.40 -7.25
C ARG A 37 4.98 14.38 -8.13
N ALA A 38 6.30 14.52 -8.28
CA ALA A 38 7.10 13.56 -9.04
C ALA A 38 7.06 12.14 -8.44
N ALA A 39 7.15 12.04 -7.11
CA ALA A 39 7.03 10.76 -6.39
C ALA A 39 5.64 10.11 -6.57
N VAL A 40 4.56 10.91 -6.56
CA VAL A 40 3.20 10.42 -6.81
C VAL A 40 3.00 9.97 -8.25
N GLU A 41 3.50 10.73 -9.23
CA GLU A 41 3.43 10.35 -10.64
C GLU A 41 4.21 9.06 -10.92
N ALA A 42 5.36 8.87 -10.27
CA ALA A 42 6.10 7.61 -10.36
C ALA A 42 5.32 6.41 -9.76
N LEU A 43 4.59 6.59 -8.65
CA LEU A 43 3.69 5.56 -8.12
C LEU A 43 2.59 5.20 -9.13
N ARG A 44 1.97 6.20 -9.74
CA ARG A 44 0.89 6.02 -10.73
C ARG A 44 1.35 5.34 -12.01
N ALA A 45 2.60 5.60 -12.42
CA ALA A 45 3.18 5.03 -13.64
C ALA A 45 3.74 3.61 -13.45
N GLY A 46 3.80 3.11 -12.21
CA GLY A 46 4.34 1.79 -11.88
C GLY A 46 3.70 0.67 -12.69
N ARG A 47 4.54 -0.21 -13.26
CA ARG A 47 4.09 -1.44 -13.94
C ARG A 47 4.03 -2.57 -12.94
N LEU A 48 2.84 -3.13 -12.75
CA LEU A 48 2.57 -4.17 -11.76
C LEU A 48 2.21 -5.47 -12.46
N ARG A 49 2.38 -6.58 -11.73
CA ARG A 49 1.98 -7.91 -12.21
C ARG A 49 0.45 -7.98 -12.41
N PRO A 50 -0.07 -8.80 -13.34
CA PRO A 50 -1.51 -8.84 -13.64
C PRO A 50 -2.41 -9.24 -12.47
N GLN A 51 -1.92 -10.03 -11.53
CA GLN A 51 -2.67 -10.47 -10.35
C GLN A 51 -2.78 -9.39 -9.26
N ILE A 52 -2.23 -8.20 -9.47
CA ILE A 52 -2.31 -7.12 -8.49
C ILE A 52 -3.16 -6.00 -9.05
N GLU A 53 -4.29 -5.79 -8.40
CA GLU A 53 -5.15 -4.64 -8.63
C GLU A 53 -4.77 -3.54 -7.65
N VAL A 54 -4.61 -2.32 -8.14
CA VAL A 54 -4.23 -1.16 -7.31
C VAL A 54 -5.14 0.00 -7.60
N GLU A 55 -5.62 0.63 -6.54
CA GLU A 55 -6.42 1.85 -6.62
C GLU A 55 -5.96 2.92 -5.63
N GLN A 56 -6.25 4.18 -5.97
CA GLN A 56 -5.98 5.30 -5.08
C GLN A 56 -7.07 5.41 -4.02
N THR A 57 -6.67 5.58 -2.75
CA THR A 57 -7.60 5.79 -1.64
C THR A 57 -7.32 7.09 -0.90
N LYS A 58 -8.19 7.43 0.07
CA LYS A 58 -8.04 8.64 0.88
C LYS A 58 -6.79 8.56 1.74
N ALA A 59 -5.85 9.47 1.54
CA ALA A 59 -4.64 9.55 2.36
C ALA A 59 -4.93 10.01 3.81
N PRO A 60 -4.13 9.56 4.79
CA PRO A 60 -4.24 10.06 6.16
C PRO A 60 -3.86 11.55 6.24
N GLN A 61 -4.64 12.35 6.96
CA GLN A 61 -4.49 13.81 6.96
C GLN A 61 -3.55 14.37 8.03
N ARG A 62 -3.15 13.57 9.02
CA ARG A 62 -2.45 14.06 10.24
C ARG A 62 -1.03 13.53 10.41
N LEU A 63 -0.53 12.74 9.46
CA LEU A 63 0.80 12.11 9.56
C LEU A 63 1.90 12.94 8.92
N ALA A 64 1.56 13.78 7.94
CA ALA A 64 2.49 14.62 7.20
C ALA A 64 1.75 15.78 6.52
N PRO A 65 2.44 16.88 6.16
CA PRO A 65 1.84 17.95 5.35
C PRO A 65 1.32 17.46 3.99
N TYR A 66 1.98 16.46 3.38
CA TYR A 66 1.56 15.86 2.12
C TYR A 66 1.53 14.35 2.23
N ALA A 67 0.46 13.73 1.72
CA ALA A 67 0.29 12.29 1.75
C ALA A 67 -0.46 11.77 0.52
N TYR A 68 -0.10 10.57 0.07
CA TYR A 68 -0.75 9.83 -1.01
C TYR A 68 -0.92 8.38 -0.58
N ALA A 69 -2.06 7.76 -0.89
CA ALA A 69 -2.37 6.40 -0.46
C ALA A 69 -2.88 5.55 -1.62
N LEU A 70 -2.44 4.30 -1.62
CA LEU A 70 -2.87 3.24 -2.50
C LEU A 70 -3.36 2.08 -1.65
N GLU A 71 -4.38 1.39 -2.15
CA GLU A 71 -4.74 0.04 -1.70
C GLU A 71 -4.50 -0.91 -2.86
N ALA A 72 -4.13 -2.14 -2.53
CA ALA A 72 -3.89 -3.19 -3.49
C ALA A 72 -4.48 -4.51 -2.99
N ALA A 73 -4.99 -5.29 -3.93
CA ALA A 73 -5.43 -6.66 -3.70
C ALA A 73 -4.66 -7.60 -4.65
N VAL A 74 -4.30 -8.77 -4.13
CA VAL A 74 -3.80 -9.88 -4.93
C VAL A 74 -4.97 -10.77 -5.26
N VAL A 75 -5.28 -10.90 -6.55
CA VAL A 75 -6.44 -11.64 -7.05
C VAL A 75 -6.01 -12.84 -7.88
N ASP A 76 -6.66 -13.98 -7.65
CA ASP A 76 -6.57 -15.17 -8.52
C ASP A 76 -7.97 -15.71 -8.83
N GLY A 77 -8.42 -15.49 -10.07
CA GLY A 77 -9.82 -15.72 -10.44
C GLY A 77 -10.77 -14.83 -9.63
N ASP A 78 -11.66 -15.45 -8.86
CA ASP A 78 -12.65 -14.77 -8.00
C ASP A 78 -12.21 -14.70 -6.52
N GLN A 79 -10.94 -15.02 -6.22
CA GLN A 79 -10.41 -15.06 -4.84
C GLN A 79 -9.46 -13.90 -4.55
N ASP A 80 -9.71 -13.21 -3.44
CA ASP A 80 -8.79 -12.24 -2.85
C ASP A 80 -7.82 -12.97 -1.92
N LEU A 81 -6.55 -13.07 -2.32
CA LEU A 81 -5.53 -13.84 -1.60
C LEU A 81 -4.82 -13.01 -0.53
N ALA A 82 -4.60 -11.72 -0.81
CA ALA A 82 -3.98 -10.79 0.11
C ALA A 82 -4.41 -9.35 -0.22
N ASP A 83 -4.45 -8.50 0.79
CA ASP A 83 -4.68 -7.07 0.63
C ASP A 83 -3.58 -6.26 1.32
N GLY A 84 -3.40 -5.03 0.86
CA GLY A 84 -2.51 -4.11 1.53
C GLY A 84 -2.80 -2.66 1.20
N ARG A 85 -2.33 -1.81 2.09
CA ARG A 85 -2.37 -0.36 1.93
C ARG A 85 -0.96 0.19 2.02
N LEU A 86 -0.58 1.00 1.04
CA LEU A 86 0.69 1.72 1.00
C LEU A 86 0.43 3.23 1.05
N VAL A 87 1.10 3.92 1.97
CA VAL A 87 0.98 5.37 2.14
C VAL A 87 2.35 6.01 1.96
N LEU A 88 2.45 6.92 1.00
CA LEU A 88 3.56 7.85 0.85
C LEU A 88 3.28 9.10 1.68
N LEU A 89 4.20 9.43 2.58
CA LEU A 89 4.20 10.65 3.38
C LEU A 89 5.38 11.53 2.95
N HIS A 90 5.18 12.84 2.97
CA HIS A 90 6.22 13.80 2.68
C HIS A 90 6.14 15.04 3.57
N ASP A 91 7.28 15.36 4.19
CA ASP A 91 7.52 16.61 4.89
C ASP A 91 8.75 17.30 4.26
N PRO A 92 8.55 18.42 3.52
CA PRO A 92 9.66 19.16 2.91
C PRO A 92 10.68 19.71 3.91
N ALA A 93 10.28 19.93 5.17
CA ALA A 93 11.19 20.38 6.22
C ALA A 93 12.05 19.23 6.79
N GLY A 94 11.72 17.99 6.43
CA GLY A 94 12.32 16.79 7.00
C GLY A 94 11.67 16.39 8.33
N HIS A 95 11.85 15.13 8.71
CA HIS A 95 11.32 14.58 9.95
C HIS A 95 12.37 13.74 10.67
N ASP A 96 12.64 14.04 11.95
CA ASP A 96 13.72 13.40 12.72
C ASP A 96 13.59 11.88 12.79
N ALA A 97 12.40 11.37 13.13
CA ALA A 97 12.16 9.93 13.19
C ALA A 97 12.30 9.21 11.84
N TRP A 98 12.12 9.91 10.71
CA TRP A 98 12.27 9.34 9.38
C TRP A 98 13.72 9.45 8.89
N ARG A 99 14.49 10.41 9.44
CA ARG A 99 15.82 10.78 8.97
C ARG A 99 15.83 11.02 7.46
N GLY A 100 14.85 11.79 7.01
CA GLY A 100 14.57 12.12 5.61
C GLY A 100 13.29 12.95 5.46
N THR A 101 12.94 13.29 4.22
CA THR A 101 11.76 14.08 3.85
C THR A 101 10.58 13.20 3.42
N PHE A 102 10.81 11.90 3.18
CA PHE A 102 9.79 10.94 2.75
C PHE A 102 9.69 9.76 3.72
N ARG A 103 8.48 9.20 3.84
CA ARG A 103 8.24 7.93 4.54
C ARG A 103 7.20 7.12 3.80
N LEU A 104 7.47 5.84 3.60
CA LEU A 104 6.49 4.86 3.17
C LEU A 104 5.99 4.09 4.39
N VAL A 105 4.68 3.91 4.49
CA VAL A 105 4.01 3.18 5.58
C VAL A 105 3.07 2.17 4.95
N THR A 106 3.09 0.93 5.45
CA THR A 106 2.23 -0.13 4.94
C THR A 106 1.53 -0.91 6.05
N LEU A 107 0.33 -1.38 5.71
CA LEU A 107 -0.35 -2.49 6.33
C LEU A 107 -0.60 -3.55 5.24
N VAL A 108 -0.23 -4.80 5.49
CA VAL A 108 -0.52 -5.94 4.60
C VAL A 108 -1.23 -7.01 5.41
N ARG A 109 -2.21 -7.66 4.80
CA ARG A 109 -2.99 -8.75 5.38
C ARG A 109 -3.16 -9.87 4.36
N ALA A 110 -3.15 -11.09 4.86
CA ALA A 110 -3.50 -12.26 4.06
C ALA A 110 -4.01 -13.40 4.94
N GLU A 111 -4.86 -14.23 4.36
CA GLU A 111 -5.14 -15.55 4.89
C GLU A 111 -4.00 -16.49 4.48
N LEU A 112 -3.58 -17.33 5.42
CA LEU A 112 -2.45 -18.23 5.21
C LEU A 112 -2.94 -19.66 5.01
N GLU A 113 -2.33 -20.33 4.03
CA GLU A 113 -2.41 -21.78 3.93
C GLU A 113 -1.87 -22.46 5.21
N PRO A 114 -2.47 -23.58 5.66
CA PRO A 114 -2.09 -24.25 6.89
C PRO A 114 -0.60 -24.57 7.00
N GLU A 115 0.03 -24.98 5.89
CA GLU A 115 1.45 -25.33 5.84
C GLU A 115 2.34 -24.11 6.10
N MET A 116 2.01 -22.95 5.53
CA MET A 116 2.72 -21.70 5.81
C MET A 116 2.50 -21.26 7.25
N ALA A 117 1.26 -21.33 7.73
CA ALA A 117 0.91 -20.93 9.09
C ALA A 117 1.63 -21.76 10.17
N ALA A 118 1.98 -23.01 9.87
CA ALA A 118 2.71 -23.90 10.78
C ALA A 118 4.21 -23.56 10.93
N ASP A 119 4.80 -22.78 10.02
CA ASP A 119 6.23 -22.43 10.07
C ASP A 119 6.53 -21.45 11.22
N PRO A 120 7.32 -21.83 12.25
CA PRO A 120 7.66 -20.94 13.34
C PRO A 120 8.48 -19.70 12.92
N LEU A 121 9.16 -19.73 11.78
CA LEU A 121 10.01 -18.65 11.26
C LEU A 121 9.27 -17.70 10.31
N LEU A 122 7.98 -17.93 10.05
CA LEU A 122 7.20 -17.14 9.11
C LEU A 122 7.30 -15.62 9.38
N PRO A 123 7.27 -15.11 10.64
CA PRO A 123 7.42 -13.68 10.88
C PRO A 123 8.75 -13.09 10.37
N GLU A 124 9.87 -13.76 10.67
CA GLU A 124 11.22 -13.35 10.24
C GLU A 124 11.39 -13.48 8.72
N VAL A 125 10.79 -14.51 8.13
CA VAL A 125 10.78 -14.73 6.68
C VAL A 125 10.01 -13.62 5.98
N CYS A 126 8.81 -13.27 6.44
CA CYS A 126 8.03 -12.18 5.87
C CYS A 126 8.73 -10.82 5.97
N TRP A 127 9.41 -10.55 7.08
CA TRP A 127 10.26 -9.36 7.20
C TRP A 127 11.42 -9.36 6.19
N SER A 128 12.02 -10.54 5.97
CA SER A 128 13.08 -10.74 4.99
C SER A 128 12.59 -10.61 3.55
N TRP A 129 11.34 -10.98 3.25
CA TRP A 129 10.74 -10.76 1.93
C TRP A 129 10.63 -9.27 1.60
N LEU A 130 10.17 -8.44 2.55
CA LEU A 130 10.07 -7.00 2.35
C LEU A 130 11.46 -6.38 2.08
N THR A 131 12.42 -6.64 2.97
CA THR A 131 13.76 -6.06 2.87
C THR A 131 14.57 -6.63 1.70
N GLY A 132 14.40 -7.92 1.42
CA GLY A 132 14.98 -8.61 0.26
C GLY A 132 14.42 -8.10 -1.06
N ALA A 133 13.14 -7.76 -1.15
CA ALA A 133 12.54 -7.18 -2.35
C ALA A 133 13.14 -5.80 -2.69
N PHE A 134 13.55 -5.01 -1.70
CA PHE A 134 14.29 -3.77 -1.93
C PHE A 134 15.70 -4.06 -2.44
N GLN A 135 16.40 -4.99 -1.81
CA GLN A 135 17.77 -5.37 -2.18
C GLN A 135 17.84 -5.94 -3.60
N ALA A 136 16.91 -6.82 -3.98
CA ALA A 136 16.83 -7.42 -5.31
C ALA A 136 16.67 -6.38 -6.43
N ARG A 137 16.07 -5.23 -6.12
CA ARG A 137 15.89 -4.09 -7.06
C ARG A 137 16.97 -3.01 -6.89
N GLY A 138 17.93 -3.19 -5.98
CA GLY A 138 18.98 -2.20 -5.71
C GLY A 138 18.46 -0.91 -5.05
N LEU A 139 17.29 -0.96 -4.40
CA LEU A 139 16.67 0.21 -3.78
C LEU A 139 17.37 0.56 -2.47
N SER A 140 17.78 1.81 -2.36
CA SER A 140 18.32 2.35 -1.11
C SER A 140 17.17 2.80 -0.20
N TYR A 141 17.18 2.32 1.04
CA TYR A 141 16.21 2.69 2.06
C TYR A 141 16.89 2.87 3.42
N GLY A 142 16.18 3.49 4.36
CA GLY A 142 16.66 3.71 5.72
C GLY A 142 15.53 3.59 6.74
N GLU A 143 15.93 3.52 8.01
CA GLU A 143 15.02 3.46 9.16
C GLU A 143 13.87 2.44 9.00
N PRO A 144 14.12 1.19 8.50
CA PRO A 144 13.07 0.19 8.38
C PRO A 144 12.57 -0.19 9.79
N SER A 145 11.26 -0.18 9.98
CA SER A 145 10.66 -0.55 11.26
C SER A 145 9.29 -1.17 11.04
N GLY A 146 8.90 -2.13 11.89
CA GLY A 146 7.60 -2.78 11.75
C GLY A 146 7.37 -3.91 12.72
N THR A 147 6.22 -4.55 12.54
CA THR A 147 5.80 -5.77 13.23
C THR A 147 5.21 -6.73 12.23
N VAL A 148 5.47 -8.02 12.41
CA VAL A 148 4.76 -9.10 11.73
C VAL A 148 3.99 -9.87 12.79
N THR A 149 2.69 -10.03 12.60
CA THR A 149 1.79 -10.69 13.55
C THR A 149 1.10 -11.84 12.86
N ARG A 150 1.23 -13.04 13.43
CA ARG A 150 0.47 -14.23 13.02
C ARG A 150 -0.63 -14.48 14.04
N ALA A 151 -1.86 -14.67 13.55
CA ALA A 151 -3.01 -15.03 14.37
C ALA A 151 -3.62 -16.33 13.85
N SER A 152 -4.09 -17.18 14.76
CA SER A 152 -4.84 -18.40 14.42
C SER A 152 -6.15 -18.47 15.18
N SER A 153 -7.19 -18.92 14.48
CA SER A 153 -8.54 -19.07 15.01
C SER A 153 -8.93 -20.54 14.98
N HIS A 154 -9.35 -21.07 16.13
CA HIS A 154 -9.94 -22.39 16.27
C HIS A 154 -11.37 -22.24 16.77
N TYR A 155 -12.31 -22.88 16.10
CA TYR A 155 -13.74 -22.70 16.35
C TYR A 155 -14.31 -23.89 17.13
N PHE A 156 -15.20 -23.61 18.08
CA PHE A 156 -15.81 -24.60 18.98
C PHE A 156 -17.31 -24.34 19.12
N GLY A 157 -18.05 -25.31 19.67
CA GLY A 157 -19.49 -25.18 19.92
C GLY A 157 -20.28 -24.92 18.63
N GLY A 158 -21.16 -23.93 18.62
CA GLY A 158 -21.98 -23.58 17.44
C GLY A 158 -21.21 -23.13 16.20
N LEU A 159 -19.88 -22.98 16.28
CA LEU A 159 -19.00 -22.67 15.15
C LEU A 159 -18.08 -23.84 14.77
N SER A 160 -18.26 -25.04 15.34
CA SER A 160 -17.34 -26.17 15.14
C SER A 160 -17.22 -26.67 13.70
N GLU A 161 -18.18 -26.35 12.84
CA GLU A 161 -18.11 -26.69 11.41
C GLU A 161 -17.18 -25.75 10.62
N ARG A 162 -16.75 -24.62 11.19
CA ARG A 162 -15.81 -23.72 10.52
C ARG A 162 -14.39 -24.27 10.56
N PRO A 163 -13.67 -24.29 9.43
CA PRO A 163 -12.27 -24.69 9.43
C PRO A 163 -11.42 -23.72 10.26
N ALA A 164 -10.32 -24.20 10.83
CA ALA A 164 -9.35 -23.32 11.46
C ALA A 164 -8.80 -22.33 10.42
N ALA A 165 -8.62 -21.07 10.83
CA ALA A 165 -8.14 -20.01 9.94
C ALA A 165 -6.88 -19.39 10.53
N SER A 166 -5.89 -19.13 9.69
CA SER A 166 -4.67 -18.41 10.07
C SER A 166 -4.52 -17.17 9.21
N GLN A 167 -4.08 -16.09 9.84
CA GLN A 167 -3.88 -14.80 9.17
C GLN A 167 -2.51 -14.25 9.54
N ILE A 168 -1.94 -13.49 8.60
CA ILE A 168 -0.76 -12.69 8.82
C ILE A 168 -1.07 -11.22 8.62
N GLU A 169 -0.53 -10.39 9.50
CA GLU A 169 -0.57 -8.93 9.37
C GLU A 169 0.85 -8.39 9.44
N ILE A 170 1.25 -7.61 8.44
CA ILE A 170 2.53 -6.90 8.42
C ILE A 170 2.25 -5.41 8.50
N ARG A 171 2.77 -4.77 9.54
CA ARG A 171 2.83 -3.31 9.67
C ARG A 171 4.27 -2.92 9.50
N ALA A 172 4.59 -2.16 8.47
CA ALA A 172 5.96 -1.73 8.24
C ALA A 172 6.03 -0.29 7.77
N SER A 173 7.20 0.31 7.92
CA SER A 173 7.50 1.60 7.33
C SER A 173 8.99 1.74 7.11
N TRP A 174 9.36 2.53 6.12
CA TRP A 174 10.75 2.80 5.77
C TRP A 174 10.88 4.17 5.12
N THR A 175 12.10 4.70 5.16
CA THR A 175 12.47 5.97 4.51
C THR A 175 13.10 5.63 3.16
N PRO A 176 12.41 5.85 2.03
CA PRO A 176 13.02 5.64 0.72
C PRO A 176 14.10 6.71 0.50
N ARG A 177 15.29 6.32 0.04
CA ARG A 177 16.38 7.29 -0.18
C ARG A 177 16.17 8.05 -1.48
N GLU A 178 16.31 9.36 -1.42
CA GLU A 178 16.20 10.25 -2.56
C GLU A 178 17.41 10.12 -3.48
N GLY A 179 17.19 10.15 -4.80
CA GLY A 179 18.25 10.22 -5.80
C GLY A 179 18.77 11.64 -6.05
N LEU A 180 19.53 11.83 -7.14
CA LEU A 180 20.17 13.10 -7.53
C LEU A 180 19.20 14.29 -7.77
N GLY A 181 17.89 14.10 -7.65
CA GLY A 181 16.87 15.14 -7.78
C GLY A 181 16.03 15.39 -6.52
N GLY A 182 16.37 14.82 -5.37
CA GLY A 182 15.54 14.95 -4.16
C GLY A 182 14.20 14.20 -4.26
N VAL A 183 14.15 13.16 -5.09
CA VAL A 183 12.96 12.31 -5.29
C VAL A 183 13.37 10.86 -5.14
N PRO A 184 12.67 10.06 -4.33
CA PRO A 184 12.93 8.63 -4.23
C PRO A 184 12.35 7.87 -5.44
N ASP A 185 12.90 6.69 -5.73
CA ASP A 185 12.33 5.76 -6.70
C ASP A 185 11.08 5.06 -6.13
N THR A 186 9.97 5.80 -6.05
CA THR A 186 8.72 5.28 -5.50
C THR A 186 8.09 4.20 -6.38
N ALA A 187 8.34 4.21 -7.69
CA ALA A 187 7.89 3.15 -8.59
C ALA A 187 8.58 1.82 -8.24
N GLY A 188 9.89 1.84 -8.01
CA GLY A 188 10.64 0.68 -7.54
C GLY A 188 10.15 0.19 -6.18
N HIS A 189 9.93 1.10 -5.22
CA HIS A 189 9.40 0.72 -3.91
C HIS A 189 7.98 0.14 -3.95
N LEU A 190 7.10 0.67 -4.80
CA LEU A 190 5.77 0.11 -5.05
C LEU A 190 5.88 -1.31 -5.60
N ALA A 191 6.76 -1.52 -6.59
CA ALA A 191 6.96 -2.84 -7.17
C ALA A 191 7.52 -3.86 -6.15
N SER A 192 8.48 -3.47 -5.30
CA SER A 192 8.93 -4.34 -4.19
C SER A 192 7.81 -4.67 -3.20
N TRP A 193 6.95 -3.70 -2.90
CA TRP A 193 5.81 -3.92 -2.01
C TRP A 193 4.77 -4.86 -2.64
N CYS A 194 4.54 -4.75 -3.94
CA CYS A 194 3.75 -5.70 -4.71
C CYS A 194 4.37 -7.11 -4.74
N ASP A 195 5.70 -7.23 -4.81
CA ASP A 195 6.39 -8.52 -4.71
C ASP A 195 6.19 -9.17 -3.33
N LEU A 196 6.12 -8.37 -2.25
CA LEU A 196 5.79 -8.86 -0.92
C LEU A 196 4.34 -9.40 -0.87
N LEU A 197 3.38 -8.62 -1.37
CA LEU A 197 1.97 -9.02 -1.42
C LEU A 197 1.80 -10.36 -2.15
N ALA A 198 2.41 -10.48 -3.32
CA ALA A 198 2.40 -11.71 -4.10
C ALA A 198 2.99 -12.91 -3.36
N GLN A 199 4.15 -12.75 -2.70
CA GLN A 199 4.80 -13.82 -1.97
C GLN A 199 3.96 -14.29 -0.77
N ILE A 200 3.34 -13.36 -0.05
CA ILE A 200 2.46 -13.67 1.07
C ILE A 200 1.19 -14.38 0.58
N ALA A 201 0.65 -13.97 -0.56
CA ALA A 201 -0.47 -14.62 -1.24
C ALA A 201 -0.13 -16.00 -1.83
N GLY A 202 1.10 -16.49 -1.66
CA GLY A 202 1.52 -17.80 -2.19
C GLY A 202 1.69 -17.84 -3.71
N LEU A 203 1.65 -16.69 -4.40
CA LEU A 203 1.85 -16.65 -5.84
C LEU A 203 3.31 -16.98 -6.18
N PRO A 204 3.57 -17.74 -7.27
CA PRO A 204 4.93 -17.99 -7.71
C PRO A 204 5.65 -16.66 -8.04
N PRO A 205 6.99 -16.64 -7.93
CA PRO A 205 7.78 -15.51 -8.38
C PRO A 205 7.45 -15.15 -9.82
N ALA A 206 7.34 -13.85 -10.10
CA ALA A 206 7.04 -13.33 -11.43
C ALA A 206 8.08 -13.85 -12.46
N GLY A 207 7.61 -14.37 -13.59
CA GLY A 207 8.46 -14.89 -14.65
C GLY A 207 9.12 -13.76 -15.47
N PRO A 208 10.20 -14.04 -16.22
CA PRO A 208 10.75 -13.09 -17.17
C PRO A 208 9.72 -12.79 -18.27
N GLY A 209 8.99 -11.69 -18.12
CA GLY A 209 7.88 -11.27 -18.99
C GLY A 209 6.72 -10.59 -18.24
N ASP A 210 6.55 -10.91 -16.95
CA ASP A 210 5.44 -10.38 -16.12
C ASP A 210 5.68 -8.94 -15.66
N ALA A 211 6.94 -8.50 -15.63
CA ALA A 211 7.32 -7.10 -15.73
C ALA A 211 7.81 -6.87 -17.17
N SER A 212 6.96 -6.28 -18.02
CA SER A 212 7.18 -6.14 -19.46
C SER A 212 8.59 -5.63 -19.79
N VAL A 213 9.46 -6.54 -20.24
CA VAL A 213 10.80 -6.23 -20.74
C VAL A 213 10.64 -5.43 -22.03
N VAL A 214 11.28 -4.26 -22.10
CA VAL A 214 11.49 -3.54 -23.36
C VAL A 214 12.36 -4.42 -24.24
N THR A 215 11.82 -4.92 -25.35
CA THR A 215 12.65 -5.48 -26.42
C THR A 215 13.58 -4.37 -26.90
N LEU A 216 14.87 -4.47 -26.60
CA LEU A 216 15.90 -3.62 -27.18
C LEU A 216 15.78 -3.66 -28.71
N PRO A 217 15.69 -2.51 -29.41
CA PRO A 217 15.63 -2.50 -30.85
C PRO A 217 16.91 -3.14 -31.40
N GLN A 218 16.76 -4.22 -32.17
CA GLN A 218 17.88 -4.88 -32.82
C GLN A 218 18.61 -3.86 -33.68
N ARG A 219 19.90 -3.67 -33.38
CA ARG A 219 20.81 -2.81 -34.13
C ARG A 219 20.80 -3.31 -35.59
N ARG A 220 20.31 -2.47 -36.51
CA ARG A 220 20.46 -2.72 -37.95
C ARG A 220 21.95 -2.80 -38.25
N ASP A 221 22.39 -3.96 -38.74
CA ASP A 221 23.73 -4.10 -39.28
C ASP A 221 23.87 -3.20 -40.52
N PRO A 222 25.04 -2.56 -40.70
CA PRO A 222 25.29 -1.72 -41.85
C PRO A 222 25.37 -2.60 -43.10
N GLN A 223 24.50 -2.30 -44.09
CA GLN A 223 24.58 -2.89 -45.43
C GLN A 223 25.95 -2.59 -46.04
N SER A 224 26.72 -3.63 -46.37
CA SER A 224 27.90 -3.48 -47.21
C SER A 224 27.46 -3.11 -48.62
N ARG A 225 28.05 -2.05 -49.17
CA ARG A 225 27.92 -1.66 -50.57
C ARG A 225 28.61 -2.66 -51.49
#